data_AF-A0A831YPC6-F1
#
_entry.id   AF-A0A831YPC6-F1
#
_cell.length_a   1.000
_cell.length_b   1.000
_cell.length_c   1.000
_cell.angle_alpha   90.00
_cell.angle_beta   90.00
_cell.angle_gamma   90.00
#
_symmetry.space_group_name_H-M   'P 1'
#
loop_
_entity.id
_entity.type
_entity.pdbx_description
1 polymer ?
#
loop_
_entity_poly.entity_id
_entity_poly.type
_entity_poly.pdbx_seq_one_letter_code
_entity_poly.pdbx_strand_id
1 'polypeptide(L)'
;MTQATDIPTWGLTFQLKLMAALDAAWKAIEAATDPAVIRQARDKAKAIGDLAAMARKVVLINPTPRGKPKLAETTAAGLHAAQGVADVRAMLMASQAAACPPEAPVAAPGAAPGDAPVAAQAEHSRRALDKLKGGRRGRL
;
A
#
# COMPACT_ATOMS: atom_id res chain seq x y z
N MET A 1 -32.74 1.01 21.25
CA MET A 1 -31.47 0.28 21.48
C MET A 1 -30.49 0.65 20.38
N THR A 2 -29.40 1.31 20.72
CA THR A 2 -28.42 1.98 19.84
C THR A 2 -27.17 1.13 19.57
N GLN A 3 -27.33 -0.19 19.34
CA GLN A 3 -26.18 -1.10 19.19
C GLN A 3 -25.47 -0.96 17.83
N ALA A 4 -26.14 -0.42 16.80
CA ALA A 4 -25.60 -0.33 15.45
C ALA A 4 -24.54 0.78 15.27
N THR A 5 -24.47 1.77 16.16
CA THR A 5 -23.56 2.92 16.02
C THR A 5 -22.18 2.65 16.63
N ASP A 6 -22.08 1.81 17.66
CA ASP A 6 -20.81 1.52 18.36
C ASP A 6 -19.88 0.58 17.56
N ILE A 7 -20.44 -0.36 16.81
CA ILE A 7 -19.69 -1.37 16.05
C ILE A 7 -18.86 -0.76 14.90
N PRO A 8 -19.42 0.06 13.98
CA PRO A 8 -18.62 0.68 12.91
C PRO A 8 -17.57 1.65 13.49
N THR A 9 -17.91 2.35 14.58
CA THR A 9 -17.01 3.29 15.27
C THR A 9 -15.81 2.59 15.91
N TRP A 10 -16.03 1.43 16.55
CA TRP A 10 -14.95 0.63 17.12
C TRP A 10 -14.02 0.06 16.05
N GLY A 11 -14.58 -0.51 14.97
CA GLY A 11 -13.79 -1.08 13.87
C GLY A 11 -12.88 -0.05 13.21
N LEU A 12 -13.42 1.16 12.95
CA LEU A 12 -12.65 2.28 12.40
C LEU A 12 -11.54 2.73 13.35
N THR A 13 -11.85 2.90 14.64
CA THR A 13 -10.88 3.31 15.66
C THR A 13 -9.75 2.27 15.80
N PHE A 14 -10.10 0.99 15.74
CA PHE A 14 -9.14 -0.10 15.79
C PHE A 14 -8.23 -0.12 14.54
N GLN A 15 -8.81 0.06 13.35
CA GLN A 15 -8.06 0.15 12.10
C GLN A 15 -7.04 1.30 12.13
N LEU A 16 -7.44 2.49 12.62
CA LEU A 16 -6.53 3.63 12.77
C LEU A 16 -5.35 3.31 13.70
N LYS A 17 -5.60 2.61 14.81
CA LYS A 17 -4.55 2.18 15.74
C LYS A 17 -3.57 1.19 15.10
N LEU A 18 -4.08 0.22 14.34
CA LEU A 18 -3.22 -0.74 13.63
C LEU A 18 -2.34 -0.04 12.59
N MET A 19 -2.91 0.91 11.84
CA MET A 19 -2.18 1.68 10.84
C MET A 19 -1.08 2.53 11.47
N ALA A 20 -1.40 3.26 12.55
CA ALA A 20 -0.41 4.04 13.29
C ALA A 20 0.71 3.16 13.88
N ALA A 21 0.37 1.95 14.35
CA ALA A 21 1.35 1.03 14.91
C ALA A 21 2.30 0.46 13.83
N LEU A 22 1.80 0.20 12.61
CA LEU A 22 2.63 -0.21 11.47
C LEU A 22 3.54 0.93 11.00
N ASP A 23 3.03 2.14 10.92
CA ASP A 23 3.83 3.33 10.59
C ASP A 23 4.97 3.54 11.62
N ALA A 24 4.67 3.41 12.91
CA ALA A 24 5.68 3.47 13.96
C ALA A 24 6.73 2.34 13.84
N ALA A 25 6.32 1.13 13.45
CA ALA A 25 7.24 0.02 13.22
C ALA A 25 8.13 0.27 11.99
N TRP A 26 7.58 0.85 10.93
CA TRP A 26 8.34 1.25 9.74
C TRP A 26 9.39 2.30 10.07
N LYS A 27 9.00 3.38 10.77
CA LYS A 27 9.92 4.44 11.22
C LYS A 27 11.04 3.89 12.11
N ALA A 28 10.73 2.92 12.98
CA ALA A 28 11.73 2.27 13.82
C ALA A 28 12.76 1.48 13.00
N ILE A 29 12.36 0.86 11.89
CA ILE A 29 13.27 0.15 10.98
C ILE A 29 14.14 1.12 10.21
N GLU A 30 13.59 2.23 9.71
CA GLU A 30 14.35 3.25 8.96
C GLU A 30 15.40 3.96 9.82
N ALA A 31 15.07 4.23 11.09
CA ALA A 31 15.97 4.92 12.00
C ALA A 31 17.04 4.00 12.63
N ALA A 32 16.84 2.68 12.61
CA ALA A 32 17.71 1.73 13.31
C ALA A 32 18.81 1.15 12.42
N THR A 33 20.05 1.24 12.90
CA THR A 33 21.20 0.52 12.34
C THR A 33 21.46 -0.81 13.06
N ASP A 34 20.95 -0.97 14.28
CA ASP A 34 21.11 -2.18 15.09
C ASP A 34 20.19 -3.31 14.60
N PRO A 35 20.73 -4.47 14.21
CA PRO A 35 19.94 -5.63 13.79
C PRO A 35 18.96 -6.14 14.86
N ALA A 36 19.22 -5.95 16.16
CA ALA A 36 18.29 -6.37 17.21
C ALA A 36 17.01 -5.51 17.22
N VAL A 37 17.14 -4.19 17.07
CA VAL A 37 16.02 -3.26 16.99
C VAL A 37 15.17 -3.51 15.73
N ILE A 38 15.82 -3.79 14.60
CA ILE A 38 15.12 -4.13 13.35
C ILE A 38 14.30 -5.42 13.53
N ARG A 39 14.83 -6.44 14.21
CA ARG A 39 14.10 -7.69 14.50
C ARG A 39 12.90 -7.42 15.41
N GLN A 40 13.11 -6.66 16.50
CA GLN A 40 12.04 -6.30 17.42
C GLN A 40 10.90 -5.52 16.72
N ALA A 41 11.23 -4.58 15.83
CA ALA A 41 10.24 -3.83 15.06
C ALA A 41 9.46 -4.73 14.09
N ARG A 42 10.12 -5.72 13.48
CA ARG A 42 9.47 -6.74 12.63
C ARG A 42 8.57 -7.67 13.44
N ASP A 43 9.00 -8.12 14.61
CA ASP A 43 8.20 -8.97 15.50
C ASP A 43 6.96 -8.23 15.98
N LYS A 44 7.08 -6.92 16.29
CA LYS A 44 5.95 -6.05 16.59
C LYS A 44 4.98 -5.94 15.41
N ALA A 45 5.48 -5.72 14.19
CA ALA A 45 4.65 -5.69 12.98
C ALA A 45 3.90 -7.01 12.76
N LYS A 46 4.53 -8.16 13.06
CA LYS A 46 3.88 -9.48 12.98
C LYS A 46 2.77 -9.62 14.01
N ALA A 47 3.01 -9.24 15.26
CA ALA A 47 1.98 -9.27 16.31
C ALA A 47 0.77 -8.37 15.97
N ILE A 48 1.01 -7.21 15.34
CA ILE A 48 -0.06 -6.33 14.83
C ILE A 48 -0.91 -7.06 13.78
N GLY A 49 -0.28 -7.82 12.88
CA GLY A 49 -0.97 -8.65 11.89
C GLY A 49 -1.85 -9.74 12.51
N ASP A 50 -1.34 -10.43 13.54
CA ASP A 50 -2.10 -11.46 14.26
C ASP A 50 -3.32 -10.88 14.99
N LEU A 51 -3.16 -9.71 15.63
CA LEU A 51 -4.27 -8.97 16.24
C LEU A 51 -5.32 -8.56 15.21
N ALA A 52 -4.90 -8.09 14.04
CA ALA A 52 -5.81 -7.74 12.95
C ALA A 52 -6.60 -8.96 12.45
N ALA A 53 -5.96 -10.13 12.34
CA ALA A 53 -6.62 -11.38 11.96
C ALA A 53 -7.66 -11.81 12.99
N MET A 54 -7.39 -11.65 14.29
CA MET A 54 -8.35 -11.94 15.35
C MET A 54 -9.53 -10.96 15.33
N ALA A 55 -9.28 -9.66 15.13
CA ALA A 55 -10.33 -8.66 15.04
C ALA A 55 -11.30 -8.93 13.88
N ARG A 56 -10.81 -9.42 12.73
CA ARG A 56 -11.67 -9.86 11.63
C ARG A 56 -12.64 -10.97 12.05
N LYS A 57 -12.19 -11.93 12.87
CA LYS A 57 -13.07 -12.98 13.41
C LYS A 57 -14.16 -12.38 14.31
N VAL A 58 -13.81 -11.42 15.16
CA VAL A 58 -14.78 -10.71 16.03
C VAL A 58 -15.82 -9.95 15.20
N VAL A 59 -15.38 -9.25 14.15
CA VAL A 59 -16.29 -8.55 13.23
C VAL A 59 -17.24 -9.52 12.53
N LEU A 60 -16.75 -10.70 12.11
CA LEU A 60 -17.58 -11.73 11.47
C LEU A 60 -18.57 -12.41 12.41
N ILE A 61 -18.26 -12.50 13.71
CA ILE A 61 -19.19 -13.02 14.74
C ILE A 61 -20.33 -12.04 15.00
N ASN A 62 -20.08 -10.74 14.84
CA ASN A 62 -21.09 -9.72 15.06
C ASN A 62 -22.14 -9.78 13.93
N PRO A 63 -23.43 -9.98 14.23
CA PRO A 63 -24.44 -10.07 13.18
C PRO A 63 -24.45 -8.80 12.34
N THR A 64 -23.94 -8.90 11.12
CA THR A 64 -24.15 -7.88 10.10
C THR A 64 -25.66 -7.85 9.85
N PRO A 65 -26.34 -6.69 9.93
CA PRO A 65 -27.76 -6.62 9.63
C PRO A 65 -27.96 -7.11 8.19
N ARG A 66 -28.44 -8.35 8.06
CA ARG A 66 -28.77 -8.97 6.77
C ARG A 66 -30.04 -8.32 6.27
N GLY A 67 -29.86 -7.20 5.57
CA GLY A 67 -30.86 -6.54 4.75
C GLY A 67 -30.24 -6.22 3.40
N LYS A 68 -31.09 -6.08 2.37
CA LYS A 68 -30.64 -5.53 1.07
C LYS A 68 -29.95 -4.19 1.36
N PRO A 69 -28.76 -3.92 0.78
CA PRO A 69 -28.12 -2.63 0.95
C PRO A 69 -29.16 -1.57 0.59
N LYS A 70 -29.33 -0.56 1.46
CA LYS A 70 -30.29 0.49 1.16
C LYS A 70 -29.83 1.12 -0.15
N LEU A 71 -30.76 1.42 -1.05
CA LEU A 71 -30.45 1.99 -2.37
C LEU A 71 -29.46 3.16 -2.27
N ALA A 72 -29.58 3.98 -1.23
CA ALA A 72 -28.65 5.06 -0.90
C ALA A 72 -27.21 4.61 -0.65
N GLU A 73 -26.99 3.50 0.07
CA GLU A 73 -25.65 2.93 0.31
C GLU A 73 -25.06 2.34 -0.97
N THR A 74 -25.88 1.73 -1.83
CA THR A 74 -25.44 1.21 -3.14
C THR A 74 -25.08 2.35 -4.10
N THR A 75 -25.87 3.42 -4.12
CA THR A 75 -25.59 4.61 -4.93
C THR A 75 -24.35 5.34 -4.44
N ALA A 76 -24.16 5.48 -3.11
CA ALA A 76 -22.95 6.06 -2.54
C ALA A 76 -21.71 5.23 -2.88
N ALA A 77 -21.78 3.90 -2.75
CA ALA A 77 -20.70 3.01 -3.15
C ALA A 77 -20.39 3.11 -4.66
N GLY A 78 -21.43 3.22 -5.51
CA GLY A 78 -21.28 3.43 -6.94
C GLY A 78 -20.59 4.76 -7.28
N LEU A 79 -20.93 5.84 -6.57
CA LEU A 79 -20.31 7.15 -6.75
C LEU A 79 -18.84 7.14 -6.33
N HIS A 80 -18.51 6.53 -5.19
CA HIS A 80 -17.12 6.39 -4.73
C HIS A 80 -16.27 5.54 -5.69
N ALA A 81 -16.84 4.48 -6.27
CA ALA A 81 -16.16 3.70 -7.30
C ALA A 81 -15.90 4.52 -8.58
N ALA A 82 -16.89 5.32 -9.02
CA ALA A 82 -16.72 6.20 -10.18
C ALA A 82 -15.67 7.30 -9.94
N GLN A 83 -15.63 7.87 -8.73
CA GLN A 83 -14.61 8.84 -8.33
C GLN A 83 -13.21 8.23 -8.34
N GLY A 84 -13.04 7.02 -7.78
CA GLY A 84 -11.75 6.34 -7.81
C GLY A 84 -11.24 6.06 -9.24
N VAL A 85 -12.14 5.72 -10.17
CA VAL A 85 -11.78 5.56 -11.59
C VAL A 85 -11.39 6.91 -12.23
N ALA A 86 -12.08 7.99 -11.89
CA ALA A 86 -11.74 9.33 -12.35
C ALA A 86 -10.35 9.78 -11.84
N ASP A 87 -10.04 9.51 -10.57
CA ASP A 87 -8.76 9.84 -9.96
C ASP A 87 -7.61 9.04 -10.60
N VAL A 88 -7.78 7.73 -10.81
CA VAL A 88 -6.78 6.90 -11.51
C VAL A 88 -6.57 7.39 -12.94
N ARG A 89 -7.65 7.76 -13.64
CA ARG A 89 -7.55 8.34 -14.99
C ARG A 89 -6.79 9.67 -14.97
N ALA A 90 -7.05 10.54 -14.00
CA ALA A 90 -6.32 11.81 -13.84
C ALA A 90 -4.83 11.58 -13.58
N MET A 91 -4.48 10.62 -12.73
CA MET A 91 -3.08 10.25 -12.47
C MET A 91 -2.38 9.70 -13.73
N LEU A 92 -3.07 8.88 -14.51
CA LEU A 92 -2.54 8.34 -15.77
C LEU A 92 -2.32 9.45 -16.82
N MET A 93 -3.26 10.39 -16.94
CA MET A 93 -3.15 11.52 -17.87
C MET A 93 -2.05 12.50 -17.43
N ALA A 94 -1.91 12.76 -16.13
CA ALA A 94 -0.81 13.55 -15.59
C ALA A 94 0.56 12.89 -15.84
N SER A 95 0.63 11.55 -15.74
CA SER A 95 1.85 10.79 -16.03
C SER A 95 2.24 10.82 -17.51
N GLN A 96 1.25 10.84 -18.42
CA GLN A 96 1.48 10.99 -19.86
C GLN A 96 1.85 12.43 -20.25
N ALA A 97 1.23 13.43 -19.61
CA ALA A 97 1.58 14.83 -19.81
C ALA A 97 3.01 15.13 -19.34
N ALA A 98 3.48 14.49 -18.26
CA ALA A 98 4.86 14.59 -17.80
C ALA A 98 5.89 13.91 -18.72
N ALA A 99 5.45 13.04 -19.64
CA ALA A 99 6.30 12.35 -20.61
C ALA A 99 6.45 13.09 -21.95
N CYS A 100 5.73 14.20 -22.16
CA CYS A 100 5.82 15.01 -23.37
C CYS A 100 6.65 16.29 -23.10
N PRO A 101 7.92 16.37 -23.54
CA PRO A 101 8.69 17.60 -23.42
C PRO A 101 8.11 18.70 -24.34
N PRO A 102 8.07 19.98 -23.92
CA PRO A 102 7.65 21.06 -24.81
C PRO A 102 8.68 21.23 -25.94
N GLU A 103 8.21 21.13 -27.19
CA GLU A 103 9.02 21.39 -28.37
C GLU A 103 9.51 22.85 -28.40
N ALA A 104 10.83 23.00 -28.43
CA ALA A 104 11.55 24.21 -28.84
C ALA A 104 12.61 23.81 -29.89
N PRO A 105 12.96 24.71 -30.82
CA PRO A 105 13.28 24.35 -32.20
C PRO A 105 14.65 23.70 -32.40
N VAL A 106 14.70 22.86 -33.44
CA VAL A 106 15.82 22.09 -33.96
C VAL A 106 17.17 22.83 -34.02
N ALA A 107 18.12 22.30 -33.25
CA ALA A 107 19.54 22.26 -33.60
C ALA A 107 20.16 20.97 -33.04
N ALA A 108 20.61 20.07 -33.93
CA ALA A 108 21.42 18.89 -33.60
C ALA A 108 22.91 19.17 -33.88
N PRO A 109 23.88 18.35 -33.43
CA PRO A 109 23.79 17.20 -32.53
C PRO A 109 24.83 17.23 -31.38
N GLY A 110 24.50 16.65 -30.21
CA GLY A 110 25.51 16.40 -29.18
C GLY A 110 24.98 15.72 -27.92
N ALA A 111 25.34 14.44 -27.76
CA ALA A 111 25.39 13.64 -26.52
C ALA A 111 24.15 13.57 -25.58
N ALA A 112 23.64 12.35 -25.39
CA ALA A 112 22.60 11.96 -24.42
C ALA A 112 22.98 12.27 -22.95
N PRO A 113 22.01 12.35 -21.99
CA PRO A 113 21.55 11.12 -21.32
C PRO A 113 20.10 11.17 -20.78
N GLY A 114 19.23 10.23 -21.19
CA GLY A 114 17.86 10.09 -20.66
C GLY A 114 17.52 8.74 -20.00
N ASP A 115 18.21 7.65 -20.36
CA ASP A 115 17.78 6.28 -19.99
C ASP A 115 18.48 5.68 -18.76
N ALA A 116 19.43 6.39 -18.16
CA ALA A 116 20.24 5.86 -17.06
C ALA A 116 19.47 5.46 -15.78
N PRO A 117 18.46 6.22 -15.27
CA PRO A 117 17.88 5.90 -13.97
C PRO A 117 16.92 4.70 -14.02
N VAL A 118 16.17 4.52 -15.12
CA VAL A 118 15.21 3.42 -15.27
C VAL A 118 15.94 2.09 -15.53
N ALA A 119 17.03 2.11 -16.30
CA ALA A 119 17.87 0.94 -16.51
C ALA A 119 18.53 0.47 -15.20
N ALA A 120 19.03 1.39 -14.38
CA ALA A 120 19.63 1.08 -13.09
C ALA A 120 18.62 0.48 -12.08
N GLN A 121 17.38 0.98 -12.07
CA GLN A 121 16.32 0.46 -11.19
C GLN A 121 15.84 -0.94 -11.62
N ALA A 122 15.77 -1.19 -12.93
CA ALA A 122 15.45 -2.51 -13.48
C ALA A 122 16.53 -3.55 -13.14
N GLU A 123 17.80 -3.17 -13.17
CA GLU A 123 18.92 -4.04 -12.79
C GLU A 123 18.95 -4.36 -11.28
N HIS A 124 18.69 -3.37 -10.42
CA HIS A 124 18.62 -3.59 -8.98
C HIS A 124 17.51 -4.57 -8.60
N SER A 125 16.34 -4.42 -9.24
CA SER A 125 15.18 -5.30 -9.04
C SER A 125 15.46 -6.73 -9.48
N ARG A 126 16.15 -6.93 -10.60
CA ARG A 126 16.58 -8.27 -11.07
C ARG A 126 17.54 -8.94 -10.10
N ARG A 127 18.55 -8.22 -9.60
CA ARG A 127 19.52 -8.75 -8.62
C ARG A 127 18.87 -9.08 -7.27
N ALA A 128 17.85 -8.35 -6.86
CA ALA A 128 17.08 -8.64 -5.64
C ALA A 128 16.25 -9.93 -5.77
N LEU A 129 15.61 -10.14 -6.94
CA LEU A 129 14.84 -11.35 -7.21
C LEU A 129 15.72 -12.61 -7.29
N ASP A 130 16.94 -12.50 -7.84
CA ASP A 130 17.85 -13.63 -7.98
C ASP A 130 18.37 -14.12 -6.62
N LYS A 131 18.62 -13.19 -5.68
CA LYS A 131 18.98 -13.50 -4.29
C LYS A 131 17.86 -14.22 -3.53
N LEU A 132 16.61 -13.88 -3.82
CA LEU A 132 15.44 -14.54 -3.22
C LEU A 132 15.23 -15.95 -3.80
N LYS A 133 15.60 -16.18 -5.06
CA LYS A 133 15.45 -17.47 -5.75
C LYS A 133 16.63 -18.43 -5.50
N GLY A 134 17.83 -17.92 -5.25
CA GLY A 134 19.06 -18.70 -5.06
C GLY A 134 19.30 -19.29 -3.66
N GLY A 135 18.53 -18.90 -2.65
CA GLY A 135 18.81 -19.23 -1.23
C GLY A 135 18.55 -20.68 -0.77
N ARG A 136 18.21 -21.63 -1.67
CA ARG A 136 17.83 -23.00 -1.27
C ARG A 136 18.42 -24.12 -2.15
N ARG A 137 19.65 -23.99 -2.65
CA ARG A 137 20.37 -25.08 -3.36
C ARG A 137 21.87 -25.16 -3.03
N GLY A 138 22.21 -25.32 -1.76
CA GLY A 138 23.63 -25.49 -1.37
C GLY A 138 23.86 -26.08 0.01
N ARG A 139 22.96 -26.94 0.49
CA ARG A 139 23.18 -27.69 1.73
C ARG A 139 22.60 -29.10 1.64
N LEU A 140 23.22 -29.92 0.82
CA LEU A 140 23.31 -31.38 0.93
C LEU A 140 24.66 -31.78 0.34
#